data_AF-A0A0B1S8J9-F1
#
_entry.id   AF-A0A0B1S8J9-F1
#
_cell.length_a   1.000
_cell.length_b   1.000
_cell.length_c   1.000
_cell.angle_alpha   90.00
_cell.angle_beta   90.00
_cell.angle_gamma   90.00
#
_symmetry.space_group_name_H-M   'P 1'
#
loop_
_entity.id
_entity.type
_entity.pdbx_description
1 polymer ?
#
loop_
_entity_poly.entity_id
_entity_poly.type
_entity_poly.pdbx_seq_one_letter_code
_entity_poly.pdbx_strand_id
1 'polypeptide(L)'
;LYFRLPILRRAIWPVCTAAIVGNVLVWVILALAFEKRMRVHYLFMINLAIADFITGVYLAVLAIQDVRMGDEYYRHAVAWQTGWVSITGCTMAGFFAVFSSELSITAMFFIAFEMAYNTRYTDRQNIIIISILFY
;
A
#
# COMPACT_ATOMS: atom_id res chain seq x y z
N LEU A 1 -3.41 15.25 21.57
CA LEU A 1 -2.37 15.83 20.67
C LEU A 1 -2.87 16.18 19.26
N TYR A 2 -3.83 15.44 18.69
CA TYR A 2 -4.41 15.72 17.35
C TYR A 2 -5.21 17.05 17.28
N PHE A 3 -5.87 17.43 18.37
CA PHE A 3 -6.77 18.59 18.44
C PHE A 3 -6.09 19.97 18.47
N ARG A 4 -4.76 20.05 18.64
CA ARG A 4 -4.04 21.33 18.81
C ARG A 4 -3.44 21.89 17.51
N LEU A 5 -3.36 21.09 16.44
CA LEU A 5 -2.69 21.47 15.19
C LEU A 5 -3.72 21.60 14.05
N PRO A 6 -4.18 22.83 13.71
CA PRO A 6 -5.14 23.05 12.63
C PRO A 6 -4.62 22.63 11.24
N ILE A 7 -3.32 22.37 11.14
CA ILE A 7 -2.65 21.85 9.96
C ILE A 7 -3.08 20.40 9.72
N LEU A 8 -3.15 19.57 10.78
CA LEU A 8 -3.47 18.15 10.67
C LEU A 8 -4.94 17.93 10.28
N ARG A 9 -5.84 18.76 10.81
CA ARG A 9 -7.27 18.78 10.45
C ARG A 9 -7.52 19.18 9.00
N ARG A 10 -6.68 20.05 8.44
CA ARG A 10 -6.74 20.40 7.01
C ARG A 10 -6.06 19.37 6.13
N ALA A 11 -5.02 18.71 6.62
CA ALA A 11 -4.27 17.69 5.88
C ALA A 11 -5.04 16.38 5.69
N ILE A 12 -6.00 16.04 6.57
CA ILE A 12 -6.75 14.78 6.45
C ILE A 12 -7.63 14.74 5.20
N TRP A 13 -8.21 15.88 4.80
CA TRP A 13 -9.08 15.99 3.62
C TRP A 13 -8.37 15.63 2.29
N PRO A 14 -7.24 16.27 1.92
CA PRO A 14 -6.54 15.93 0.70
C PRO A 14 -5.98 14.49 0.73
N VAL A 15 -5.56 13.99 1.90
CA VAL A 15 -5.07 12.61 2.05
C VAL A 15 -6.20 11.60 1.84
N CYS A 16 -7.39 11.81 2.40
CA CYS A 16 -8.57 10.98 2.13
C CYS A 16 -8.93 10.95 0.64
N THR A 17 -8.99 12.13 0.01
CA THR A 17 -9.34 12.22 -1.41
C THR A 17 -8.29 11.58 -2.29
N ALA A 18 -7.00 11.77 -1.98
CA ALA A 18 -5.90 11.16 -2.72
C ALA A 18 -5.90 9.64 -2.58
N ALA A 19 -6.18 9.11 -1.38
CA ALA A 19 -6.32 7.68 -1.16
C ALA A 19 -7.48 7.11 -1.99
N ILE A 20 -8.66 7.74 -1.99
CA ILE A 20 -9.80 7.22 -2.75
C ILE A 20 -9.54 7.31 -4.27
N VAL A 21 -9.11 8.47 -4.77
CA VAL A 21 -8.91 8.68 -6.22
C VAL A 21 -7.74 7.86 -6.76
N GLY A 22 -6.63 7.79 -6.01
CA GLY A 22 -5.44 7.03 -6.41
C GLY A 22 -5.74 5.54 -6.55
N ASN A 23 -6.49 4.94 -5.63
CA ASN A 23 -6.80 3.51 -5.70
C ASN A 23 -7.82 3.17 -6.77
N VAL A 24 -8.79 4.04 -7.02
CA VAL A 24 -9.71 3.87 -8.16
C VAL A 24 -8.95 3.91 -9.48
N LEU A 25 -7.98 4.81 -9.64
CA LEU A 25 -7.12 4.86 -10.82
C LEU A 25 -6.27 3.60 -10.99
N VAL A 26 -5.72 3.05 -9.89
CA VAL A 26 -4.97 1.79 -9.93
C VAL A 26 -5.85 0.64 -10.42
N TRP A 27 -7.09 0.52 -9.93
CA TRP A 27 -8.03 -0.51 -10.41
C TRP A 27 -8.34 -0.37 -11.91
N VAL A 28 -8.53 0.87 -12.38
CA VAL A 28 -8.78 1.15 -13.80
C VAL A 28 -7.56 0.80 -14.65
N ILE A 29 -6.37 1.21 -14.24
CA ILE A 29 -5.13 0.91 -14.97
C ILE A 29 -4.87 -0.60 -14.98
N LEU A 30 -5.11 -1.28 -13.86
CA LEU A 30 -4.92 -2.73 -13.76
C LEU A 30 -5.91 -3.51 -14.63
N ALA A 31 -7.15 -3.02 -14.75
CA ALA A 31 -8.14 -3.58 -15.66
C ALA A 31 -7.75 -3.38 -17.14
N LEU A 32 -7.11 -2.25 -17.47
CA LEU A 32 -6.66 -1.94 -18.84
C LEU A 32 -5.34 -2.64 -19.21
N ALA A 33 -4.42 -2.82 -18.25
CA ALA A 33 -3.08 -3.32 -18.47
C ALA A 33 -2.95 -4.84 -18.20
N PHE A 34 -3.97 -5.63 -18.57
CA PHE A 34 -4.07 -7.06 -18.27
C PHE A 34 -3.03 -7.92 -19.03
N GLU A 35 -1.74 -7.69 -18.78
CA GLU A 35 -0.64 -8.50 -19.29
C GLU A 35 -0.34 -9.65 -18.33
N LYS A 36 -0.53 -10.88 -18.80
CA LYS A 36 -0.35 -12.13 -18.02
C LYS A 36 1.07 -12.39 -17.53
N ARG A 37 2.06 -11.55 -17.87
CA ARG A 37 3.50 -11.84 -17.71
C ARG A 37 4.02 -11.60 -16.30
N MET A 38 3.35 -10.75 -15.51
CA MET A 38 3.82 -10.30 -14.20
C MET A 38 2.79 -10.55 -13.09
N ARG A 39 2.43 -11.82 -12.86
CA ARG A 39 1.43 -12.22 -11.83
C ARG A 39 1.74 -11.66 -10.44
N VAL A 40 3.02 -11.47 -10.11
CA VAL A 40 3.48 -10.93 -8.83
C VAL A 40 3.13 -9.46 -8.66
N HIS A 41 3.44 -8.62 -9.65
CA HIS A 41 3.07 -7.20 -9.64
C HIS A 41 1.55 -7.01 -9.60
N TYR A 42 0.80 -7.90 -10.26
CA TYR A 42 -0.65 -7.88 -10.22
C TYR A 42 -1.23 -8.17 -8.82
N LEU A 43 -0.76 -9.22 -8.13
CA LEU A 43 -1.18 -9.55 -6.76
C LEU A 43 -0.79 -8.45 -5.77
N PHE A 44 0.40 -7.88 -5.93
CA PHE A 44 0.87 -6.72 -5.17
C PHE A 44 -0.06 -5.52 -5.33
N MET A 45 -0.40 -5.14 -6.56
CA MET A 45 -1.23 -3.97 -6.85
C MET A 45 -2.67 -4.12 -6.32
N ILE A 46 -3.24 -5.33 -6.37
CA ILE A 46 -4.56 -5.61 -5.77
C ILE A 46 -4.52 -5.44 -4.25
N ASN A 47 -3.54 -6.06 -3.58
CA ASN A 47 -3.46 -5.98 -2.12
C ASN A 47 -3.19 -4.55 -1.64
N LEU A 48 -2.35 -3.80 -2.37
CA LEU A 48 -2.08 -2.39 -2.11
C LEU A 48 -3.35 -1.55 -2.27
N ALA A 49 -4.09 -1.75 -3.36
CA ALA A 49 -5.30 -1.00 -3.60
C ALA A 49 -6.41 -1.25 -2.57
N ILE A 50 -6.50 -2.49 -2.06
CA ILE A 50 -7.40 -2.83 -0.95
C ILE A 50 -6.93 -2.15 0.35
N ALA A 51 -5.64 -2.22 0.67
CA ALA A 51 -5.08 -1.62 1.88
C ALA A 51 -5.33 -0.10 1.90
N ASP A 52 -5.01 0.59 0.81
CA ASP A 52 -5.15 2.04 0.76
C ASP A 52 -6.62 2.50 0.69
N PHE A 53 -7.53 1.71 0.10
CA PHE A 53 -8.98 1.96 0.19
C PHE A 53 -9.47 1.90 1.64
N ILE A 54 -9.01 0.89 2.38
CA ILE A 54 -9.31 0.69 3.80
C ILE A 54 -8.76 1.86 4.64
N THR A 55 -7.54 2.34 4.37
CA THR A 55 -7.00 3.56 5.02
C THR A 55 -7.77 4.82 4.66
N GLY A 56 -8.19 4.97 3.40
CA GLY A 56 -9.01 6.11 2.97
C GLY A 56 -10.34 6.17 3.71
N VAL A 57 -11.02 5.03 3.86
CA VAL A 57 -12.26 4.92 4.65
C VAL A 57 -12.01 5.22 6.12
N TYR A 58 -10.92 4.70 6.70
CA TYR A 58 -10.53 4.98 8.10
C TYR A 58 -10.33 6.48 8.34
N LEU A 59 -9.56 7.15 7.48
CA LEU A 59 -9.32 8.59 7.59
C LEU A 59 -10.60 9.42 7.38
N ALA A 60 -11.53 8.96 6.52
CA ALA A 60 -12.82 9.61 6.34
C ALA A 60 -13.70 9.52 7.61
N VAL A 61 -13.73 8.36 8.26
CA VAL A 61 -14.44 8.17 9.54
C VAL A 61 -13.82 9.07 10.62
N LEU A 62 -12.49 9.12 10.70
CA LEU A 62 -11.78 10.02 11.60
C LEU A 62 -12.17 11.49 11.37
N ALA A 63 -12.17 11.95 10.11
CA ALA A 63 -12.51 13.32 9.76
C ALA A 63 -13.96 13.69 10.12
N ILE A 64 -14.92 12.77 9.90
CA ILE A 64 -16.33 12.98 10.27
C ILE A 64 -16.49 13.11 11.79
N GLN A 65 -15.83 12.24 12.55
CA GLN A 65 -15.86 12.29 14.02
C GLN A 65 -15.21 13.59 14.55
N ASP A 66 -14.12 14.03 13.93
CA ASP A 66 -13.40 15.26 14.30
C ASP A 66 -14.24 16.54 14.06
N VAL A 67 -15.20 16.52 13.12
CA VAL A 67 -16.19 17.60 12.95
C VAL A 67 -17.27 17.55 14.03
N ARG A 68 -17.73 16.33 14.39
CA ARG A 68 -18.82 16.13 15.37
C ARG A 68 -18.42 16.39 16.82
N MET A 69 -17.19 16.08 17.19
CA MET A 69 -16.73 16.11 18.59
C MET A 69 -16.34 17.51 19.10
N GLY A 70 -16.35 18.55 18.24
CA GLY A 70 -15.85 19.91 18.50
C GLY A 70 -16.37 20.59 19.77
N ASP A 71 -17.54 20.20 20.28
CA ASP A 71 -18.20 20.85 21.43
C ASP A 71 -18.02 20.11 22.78
N GLU A 72 -17.63 18.82 22.79
CA GLU A 72 -17.62 18.00 24.03
C GLU A 72 -16.32 17.18 24.26
N TYR A 73 -15.20 17.63 23.69
CA TYR A 73 -13.89 16.95 23.67
C TYR A 73 -13.39 16.41 25.01
N TYR A 74 -13.75 17.05 26.14
CA TYR A 74 -13.24 16.68 27.46
C TYR A 74 -13.85 15.39 28.02
N ARG A 75 -15.14 15.12 27.76
CA ARG A 75 -15.82 13.93 28.30
C ARG A 75 -15.58 12.65 27.49
N HIS A 76 -15.25 12.78 26.21
CA HIS A 76 -15.15 11.65 25.28
C HIS A 76 -13.71 11.20 24.98
N ALA A 77 -12.68 11.81 25.59
CA ALA A 77 -11.28 11.47 25.33
C ALA A 77 -10.95 10.00 25.69
N VAL A 78 -11.48 9.49 26.81
CA VAL A 78 -11.33 8.08 27.20
C VAL A 78 -12.11 7.18 26.24
N ALA A 79 -13.35 7.56 25.91
CA ALA A 79 -14.21 6.84 24.98
C ALA A 79 -13.66 6.80 23.54
N TRP A 80 -12.77 7.72 23.17
CA TRP A 80 -12.08 7.66 21.89
C TRP A 80 -10.97 6.60 21.88
N GLN A 81 -10.18 6.51 22.96
CA GLN A 81 -9.09 5.53 23.07
C GLN A 81 -9.59 4.10 23.25
N THR A 82 -10.67 3.90 24.01
CA THR A 82 -11.34 2.61 24.20
C THR A 82 -12.49 2.37 23.20
N GLY A 83 -12.83 3.39 22.42
CA GLY A 83 -13.88 3.32 21.43
C GLY A 83 -13.48 2.45 20.24
N TRP A 84 -14.50 1.91 19.60
CA TRP A 84 -14.37 0.99 18.47
C TRP A 84 -13.44 1.55 17.37
N VAL A 85 -13.48 2.86 17.12
CA VAL A 85 -12.67 3.56 16.10
C VAL A 85 -11.15 3.43 16.36
N SER A 86 -10.69 3.60 17.60
CA SER A 86 -9.26 3.48 17.97
C SER A 86 -8.79 2.03 17.92
N ILE A 87 -9.63 1.09 18.39
CA ILE A 87 -9.36 -0.35 18.32
C ILE A 87 -9.19 -0.81 16.87
N THR A 88 -10.10 -0.38 15.97
CA THR A 88 -9.94 -0.65 14.54
C THR A 88 -8.68 0.00 13.97
N GLY A 89 -8.32 1.21 14.38
CA GLY A 89 -7.09 1.88 13.93
C GLY A 89 -5.81 1.08 14.27
N CYS A 90 -5.75 0.48 15.45
CA CYS A 90 -4.65 -0.40 15.84
C CYS A 90 -4.57 -1.65 14.94
N THR A 91 -5.70 -2.31 14.69
CA THR A 91 -5.76 -3.46 13.77
C THR A 91 -5.34 -3.10 12.36
N MET A 92 -5.74 -1.92 11.86
CA MET A 92 -5.34 -1.42 10.55
C MET A 92 -3.83 -1.16 10.49
N ALA A 93 -3.26 -0.49 11.50
CA ALA A 93 -1.83 -0.26 11.58
C ALA A 93 -1.02 -1.58 11.62
N GLY A 94 -1.51 -2.57 12.36
CA GLY A 94 -0.95 -3.93 12.34
C GLY A 94 -1.03 -4.57 10.96
N PHE A 95 -2.15 -4.42 10.25
CA PHE A 95 -2.30 -4.90 8.87
C PHE A 95 -1.29 -4.23 7.92
N PHE A 96 -1.09 -2.91 8.01
CA PHE A 96 -0.07 -2.21 7.21
C PHE A 96 1.35 -2.69 7.49
N ALA A 97 1.68 -2.97 8.74
CA ALA A 97 3.00 -3.47 9.12
C ALA A 97 3.28 -4.85 8.51
N VAL A 98 2.31 -5.77 8.58
CA VAL A 98 2.41 -7.08 7.93
C VAL A 98 2.46 -6.94 6.42
N PHE A 99 1.56 -6.13 5.86
CA PHE A 99 1.50 -5.87 4.43
C PHE A 99 2.84 -5.33 3.88
N SER A 100 3.45 -4.35 4.54
CA SER A 100 4.77 -3.83 4.17
C SER A 100 5.86 -4.91 4.17
N SER A 101 5.76 -5.89 5.08
CA SER A 101 6.72 -7.00 5.16
C SER A 101 6.55 -7.94 3.96
N GLU A 102 5.32 -8.27 3.59
CA GLU A 102 5.00 -9.07 2.39
C GLU A 102 5.48 -8.38 1.10
N LEU A 103 5.31 -7.06 1.00
CA LEU A 103 5.82 -6.28 -0.14
C LEU A 103 7.34 -6.37 -0.26
N SER A 104 8.06 -6.29 0.87
CA SER A 104 9.52 -6.39 0.89
C SER A 104 10.00 -7.77 0.46
N ILE A 105 9.34 -8.84 0.93
CA ILE A 105 9.67 -10.22 0.53
C ILE A 105 9.43 -10.41 -0.97
N THR A 106 8.31 -9.85 -1.47
CA THR A 106 7.96 -9.91 -2.89
C THR A 106 8.96 -9.16 -3.76
N ALA A 107 9.38 -7.95 -3.35
CA ALA A 107 10.40 -7.17 -4.04
C ALA A 107 11.76 -7.90 -4.05
N MET A 108 12.13 -8.49 -2.91
CA MET A 108 13.36 -9.28 -2.78
C MET A 108 13.36 -10.49 -3.73
N PHE A 109 12.23 -11.20 -3.82
CA PHE A 109 12.09 -12.33 -4.73
C PHE A 109 12.23 -11.90 -6.19
N PHE A 110 11.64 -10.79 -6.58
CA PHE A 110 11.71 -10.28 -7.95
C PHE A 110 13.14 -9.89 -8.35
N ILE A 111 13.85 -9.18 -7.47
CA ILE A 111 15.27 -8.83 -7.66
C ILE A 111 16.12 -10.10 -7.82
N ALA A 112 15.89 -11.10 -6.98
CA ALA A 112 16.60 -12.39 -7.07
C ALA A 112 16.30 -13.11 -8.40
N PHE A 113 15.04 -13.11 -8.84
CA PHE A 113 14.63 -13.74 -10.10
C PHE A 113 15.29 -13.05 -11.30
N GLU A 114 15.30 -11.73 -11.35
CA GLU A 114 15.95 -10.96 -12.41
C GLU A 114 17.45 -11.27 -12.49
N MET A 115 18.13 -11.28 -11.34
CA MET A 115 19.55 -11.58 -11.26
C MET A 115 19.87 -13.02 -11.73
N ALA A 116 19.04 -14.00 -11.36
CA ALA A 116 19.18 -15.38 -11.79
C ALA A 116 18.91 -15.53 -13.30
N TYR A 117 17.85 -14.88 -13.81
CA TYR A 117 17.50 -14.91 -15.23
C TYR A 117 18.62 -14.30 -16.09
N ASN A 118 19.14 -13.15 -15.70
CA ASN A 118 20.21 -12.47 -16.43
C ASN A 118 21.52 -13.28 -16.44
N THR A 119 21.88 -13.89 -15.32
CA THR A 119 23.05 -14.79 -15.23
C THR A 119 22.90 -15.99 -16.17
N ARG A 120 21.73 -16.66 -16.14
CA ARG A 120 21.44 -17.80 -17.01
C ARG A 120 21.47 -17.44 -18.50
N TYR A 121 20.96 -16.25 -18.85
CA TYR A 121 21.00 -15.77 -20.23
C TYR A 121 22.44 -15.53 -20.69
N THR A 122 23.26 -14.87 -19.86
CA THR A 122 24.66 -14.58 -20.14
C THR A 122 25.50 -15.85 -20.29
N ASP A 123 25.35 -16.83 -19.39
CA ASP A 123 26.04 -18.12 -19.49
C ASP A 123 25.69 -18.84 -20.79
N ARG A 124 24.41 -18.82 -21.17
CA ARG A 124 23.93 -19.46 -22.40
C ARG A 124 24.49 -18.76 -23.65
N GLN A 125 24.58 -17.43 -23.64
CA GLN A 125 25.21 -16.66 -24.71
C GLN A 125 26.71 -16.96 -24.83
N ASN A 126 27.43 -16.99 -23.70
CA ASN A 126 28.86 -17.29 -23.68
C ASN A 126 29.16 -18.69 -24.25
N ILE A 127 28.37 -19.71 -23.90
CA ILE A 127 28.54 -21.08 -24.44
C ILE A 127 28.33 -21.13 -25.95
N ILE A 128 27.34 -20.39 -26.47
CA ILE A 128 27.05 -20.31 -27.92
C ILE A 128 28.22 -19.63 -28.64
N ILE A 129 28.73 -18.51 -28.11
CA ILE A 129 29.86 -17.78 -28.70
C ILE A 129 31.12 -18.67 -28.75
N ILE A 130 31.43 -19.39 -27.65
CA ILE A 130 32.56 -20.32 -27.61
C ILE A 130 32.37 -21.46 -28.63
N SER A 131 31.17 -22.01 -28.78
CA SER A 131 30.91 -23.08 -29.77
C SER A 131 31.09 -22.61 -31.22
N ILE A 132 30.80 -21.33 -31.52
CA ILE A 132 31.00 -20.73 -32.86
C ILE A 132 32.49 -20.42 -33.09
N LEU A 133 33.23 -20.00 -32.07
CA LEU A 133 34.66 -19.66 -32.18
C LEU A 133 35.57 -20.88 -32.36
N PHE A 134 35.15 -22.05 -31.89
CA PHE A 134 35.91 -23.31 -31.97
C PHE A 134 35.46 -24.23 -33.12
N TYR A 135 34.61 -23.74 -34.03
CA TYR A 135 34.18 -24.42 -35.26
C TYR A 135 34.63 -23.61 -36.49
#